data_AF-A0A3M7RH27-F1
#
_entry.id   AF-A0A3M7RH27-F1
#
_cell.length_a   1.000
_cell.length_b   1.000
_cell.length_c   1.000
_cell.angle_alpha   90.00
_cell.angle_beta   90.00
_cell.angle_gamma   90.00
#
_symmetry.space_group_name_H-M   'P 1'
#
loop_
_entity.id
_entity.type
_entity.pdbx_description
1 polymer ?
#
loop_
_entity_poly.entity_id
_entity_poly.type
_entity_poly.pdbx_seq_one_letter_code
_entity_poly.pdbx_strand_id
1 'polypeptide(L)'
;MQFFTLHHLDMLALNKDKSQARRIVEQYFKKGELAEKDQLPCFLPYDSQTKTKLQNCLDILDLNNNLTVTKAVRNEPRTYLIRKHRQMIYEMQTKFLNSNYSTLLTSFKAPKTQKQPHSMAILKEIQLKEIDFTRDEVLTGRVLTVRVFDLPSFGFTSIFFLIDDGENTMQRLSVYNLGKDYEQISEDFKMGTWISIMNPYVRQAMDGEAMIRVDDPKSIVFSGKISEKVCSYCSKSNSKFSCSKCLKVSYCDKECQIKDWKEQNHKLVCFKS
;
A
#
# COMPACT_ATOMS: atom_id res chain seq x y z
N MET A 1 27.91 -5.90 26.55
CA MET A 1 26.61 -5.25 26.34
C MET A 1 25.84 -6.11 25.34
N GLN A 2 24.82 -6.86 25.77
CA GLN A 2 24.05 -7.71 24.85
C GLN A 2 23.35 -6.82 23.82
N PHE A 3 23.76 -6.91 22.55
CA PHE A 3 23.10 -6.23 21.45
C PHE A 3 21.71 -6.85 21.27
N PHE A 4 20.69 -6.24 21.87
CA PHE A 4 19.32 -6.46 21.43
C PHE A 4 19.24 -5.91 20.01
N THR A 5 19.19 -6.81 19.03
CA THR A 5 18.99 -6.46 17.63
C THR A 5 17.67 -5.70 17.47
N LEU A 6 17.61 -4.70 16.59
CA LEU A 6 16.40 -3.91 16.27
C LEU A 6 15.14 -4.77 16.04
N HIS A 7 15.32 -6.02 15.62
CA HIS A 7 14.28 -7.04 15.52
C HIS A 7 13.39 -7.19 16.79
N HIS A 8 13.92 -6.90 17.98
CA HIS A 8 13.18 -6.96 19.24
C HIS A 8 12.31 -5.71 19.48
N LEU A 9 12.73 -4.55 18.98
CA LEU A 9 11.94 -3.32 18.99
C LEU A 9 10.77 -3.42 18.01
N ASP A 10 10.98 -4.05 16.85
CA ASP A 10 9.93 -4.35 15.88
C ASP A 10 8.82 -5.23 16.51
N MET A 11 9.19 -6.20 17.36
CA MET A 11 8.25 -7.05 18.09
C MET A 11 7.48 -6.30 19.19
N LEU A 12 8.08 -5.30 19.83
CA LEU A 12 7.46 -4.53 20.91
C LEU A 12 6.50 -3.47 20.38
N ALA A 13 6.77 -2.87 19.22
CA ALA A 13 5.82 -2.00 18.51
C ALA A 13 4.57 -2.74 18.01
N LEU A 14 4.62 -4.07 17.93
CA LEU A 14 3.53 -4.95 17.50
C LEU A 14 2.65 -5.47 18.64
N ASN A 15 3.06 -5.30 19.90
CA ASN A 15 2.24 -5.67 21.04
C ASN A 15 1.15 -4.62 21.27
N LYS A 16 -0.02 -5.05 21.77
CA LYS A 16 -1.23 -4.21 21.97
C LYS A 16 -1.03 -2.98 22.86
N ASP A 17 0.13 -2.85 23.50
CA ASP A 17 0.47 -1.76 24.39
C ASP A 17 1.44 -0.77 23.71
N LYS A 18 0.87 0.16 22.93
CA LYS A 18 1.60 1.28 22.32
C LYS A 18 2.40 2.09 23.35
N SER A 19 1.90 2.19 24.59
CA SER A 19 2.58 2.93 25.65
C SER A 19 3.87 2.24 26.08
N GLN A 20 3.84 0.90 26.14
CA GLN A 20 5.02 0.08 26.41
C GLN A 20 6.05 0.20 25.28
N ALA A 21 5.62 0.13 24.02
CA ALA A 21 6.50 0.29 22.86
C ALA A 21 7.22 1.64 22.88
N ARG A 22 6.47 2.74 23.06
CA ARG A 22 7.00 4.10 23.18
C ARG A 22 8.05 4.20 24.28
N ARG A 23 7.71 3.73 25.48
CA ARG A 23 8.61 3.76 26.64
C ARG A 23 9.93 3.07 26.34
N ILE A 24 9.91 1.94 25.62
CA ILE A 24 11.11 1.19 25.29
C ILE A 24 11.95 1.94 24.24
N VAL A 25 11.34 2.45 23.17
CA VAL A 25 12.05 3.24 22.14
C VAL A 25 12.69 4.49 22.77
N GLU A 26 11.96 5.23 23.60
CA GLU A 26 12.48 6.39 24.34
C GLU A 26 13.63 6.01 25.28
N GLN A 27 13.52 4.86 25.96
CA GLN A 27 14.58 4.37 26.83
C GLN A 27 15.87 4.08 26.06
N TYR A 28 15.79 3.42 24.90
CA TYR A 28 16.96 3.14 24.07
C TYR A 28 17.52 4.41 23.44
N PHE A 29 16.67 5.34 23.01
CA PHE A 29 17.09 6.63 22.50
C PHE A 29 17.92 7.38 23.55
N LYS A 30 17.40 7.53 24.77
CA LYS A 30 18.10 8.16 25.89
C LYS A 30 19.41 7.44 26.25
N LYS A 31 19.42 6.11 26.26
CA LYS A 31 20.65 5.33 26.49
C LYS A 31 21.71 5.62 25.42
N GLY A 32 21.30 5.75 24.16
CA GLY A 32 22.19 6.14 23.07
C GLY A 32 22.78 7.54 23.26
N GLU A 33 21.96 8.51 23.65
CA GLU A 33 22.43 9.88 23.93
C GLU A 33 23.39 9.96 25.10
N LEU A 34 23.16 9.17 26.16
CA LEU A 34 24.08 9.10 27.31
C LEU A 34 25.39 8.45 26.90
N ALA A 35 25.34 7.31 26.20
CA ALA A 35 26.53 6.62 25.72
C ALA A 35 27.38 7.50 24.77
N GLU A 36 26.75 8.35 23.95
CA GLU A 36 27.44 9.31 23.07
C GLU A 36 28.21 10.38 23.87
N LYS A 37 27.68 10.83 25.01
CA LYS A 37 28.36 11.79 25.90
C LYS A 37 29.57 11.17 26.63
N ASP A 38 29.49 9.87 26.92
CA ASP A 38 30.54 9.13 27.63
C ASP A 38 31.62 8.58 26.69
N GLN A 39 31.48 8.75 25.37
CA GLN A 39 32.48 8.34 24.39
C GLN A 39 33.68 9.27 24.37
N LEU A 40 34.88 8.70 24.23
CA LEU A 40 36.08 9.51 24.01
C LEU A 40 35.99 10.20 22.64
N PRO A 41 36.49 11.45 22.49
CA PRO A 41 36.37 12.20 21.24
C PRO A 41 36.91 11.49 20.00
N CYS A 42 37.91 10.61 20.15
CA CYS A 42 38.48 9.85 19.04
C CYS A 42 37.55 8.77 18.46
N PHE A 43 36.44 8.47 19.12
CA PHE A 43 35.38 7.58 18.62
C PHE A 43 34.17 8.35 18.07
N LEU A 44 34.20 9.69 18.07
CA LEU A 44 33.15 10.54 17.53
C LEU A 44 33.62 11.32 16.29
N PRO A 45 32.76 11.49 15.27
CA PRO A 45 31.43 10.88 15.14
C PRO A 45 31.54 9.38 14.77
N TYR A 46 30.63 8.57 15.29
CA TYR A 46 30.49 7.18 14.86
C TYR A 46 29.42 7.09 13.76
N ASP A 47 29.71 6.36 12.69
CA ASP A 47 28.76 6.17 11.59
C ASP A 47 27.70 5.12 11.97
N SER A 48 26.59 5.60 12.54
CA SER A 48 25.47 4.75 12.92
C SER A 48 24.15 5.43 12.65
N GLN A 49 23.31 4.75 11.88
CA GLN A 49 21.94 5.20 11.60
C GLN A 49 20.95 4.89 12.75
N THR A 50 21.43 4.32 13.86
CA THR A 50 20.56 3.83 14.94
C THR A 50 19.76 4.97 15.59
N LYS A 51 20.38 6.13 15.81
CA LYS A 51 19.71 7.31 16.39
C LYS A 51 18.57 7.78 15.51
N THR A 52 18.81 7.93 14.20
CA THR A 52 17.78 8.27 13.20
C THR A 52 16.68 7.21 13.16
N LYS A 53 17.02 5.92 13.19
CA LYS A 53 16.04 4.82 13.20
C LYS A 53 15.11 4.88 14.42
N LEU A 54 15.67 5.12 15.61
CA LEU A 54 14.87 5.26 16.83
C LEU A 54 14.00 6.52 16.81
N GLN A 55 14.51 7.64 16.27
CA GLN A 55 13.71 8.85 16.08
C GLN A 55 12.51 8.59 15.17
N ASN A 56 12.73 7.93 14.03
CA ASN A 56 11.64 7.57 13.10
C ASN A 56 10.59 6.69 13.78
N CYS A 57 11.00 5.75 14.64
CA CYS A 57 10.06 4.93 15.41
C CYS A 57 9.19 5.79 16.34
N LEU A 58 9.76 6.80 17.00
CA LEU A 58 9.00 7.74 17.83
C LEU A 58 8.02 8.57 16.99
N ASP A 59 8.47 9.08 15.85
CA ASP A 59 7.63 9.86 14.93
C ASP A 59 6.43 9.05 14.42
N ILE A 60 6.63 7.77 14.09
CA ILE A 60 5.56 6.84 13.70
C ILE A 60 4.58 6.60 14.85
N LEU A 61 5.09 6.43 16.08
CA LEU A 61 4.25 6.24 17.26
C LEU A 61 3.40 7.49 17.57
N ASP A 62 3.94 8.69 17.33
CA ASP A 62 3.23 9.95 17.51
C ASP A 62 2.18 10.21 16.43
N LEU A 63 2.48 9.89 15.16
CA LEU A 63 1.48 9.95 14.07
C LEU A 63 0.28 9.05 14.36
N ASN A 64 0.54 7.87 14.92
CA ASN A 64 -0.50 6.91 15.28
C ASN A 64 -1.36 7.31 16.50
N ASN A 65 -0.93 8.26 17.33
CA ASN A 65 -1.73 8.78 18.44
C ASN A 65 -2.68 9.89 17.99
N ASN A 66 -2.30 10.64 16.96
CA ASN A 66 -3.13 11.72 16.40
C ASN A 66 -4.18 11.21 15.40
N LEU A 67 -4.04 9.98 14.90
CA LEU A 67 -5.06 9.30 14.12
C LEU A 67 -6.16 8.77 15.06
N THR A 68 -7.16 9.61 15.33
CA THR A 68 -8.46 9.12 15.82
C THR A 68 -9.05 8.21 14.75
N VAL A 69 -8.88 6.90 14.91
CA VAL A 69 -9.53 5.87 14.10
C VAL A 69 -11.02 5.96 14.39
N THR A 70 -11.71 6.86 13.68
CA THR A 70 -13.16 6.83 13.61
C THR A 70 -13.54 5.59 12.84
N LYS A 71 -13.96 4.54 13.55
CA LYS A 71 -14.39 3.23 13.02
C LYS A 71 -15.68 3.30 12.17
N ALA A 72 -16.01 4.46 11.60
CA ALA A 72 -17.13 4.57 10.69
C ALA A 72 -16.68 4.05 9.34
N VAL A 73 -17.37 3.04 8.81
CA VAL A 73 -17.37 2.68 7.40
C VAL A 73 -17.83 3.92 6.64
N ARG A 74 -16.88 4.78 6.27
CA ARG A 74 -17.18 5.87 5.37
C ARG A 74 -17.18 5.26 3.99
N ASN A 75 -18.33 5.34 3.31
CA ASN A 75 -18.37 5.32 1.85
C ASN A 75 -17.60 6.55 1.38
N GLU A 76 -16.27 6.48 1.46
CA GLU A 76 -15.40 7.56 1.06
C GLU A 76 -15.65 7.81 -0.43
N PRO A 77 -15.84 9.07 -0.85
CA PRO A 77 -16.01 9.39 -2.25
C PRO A 77 -14.84 8.80 -3.05
N ARG A 78 -15.12 8.19 -4.19
CA ARG A 78 -14.11 7.66 -5.12
C ARG A 78 -12.89 8.58 -5.30
N THR A 79 -13.13 9.88 -5.42
CA THR A 79 -12.09 10.91 -5.57
C THR A 79 -11.14 10.98 -4.37
N TYR A 80 -11.62 10.74 -3.14
CA TYR A 80 -10.78 10.70 -1.94
C TYR A 80 -9.76 9.56 -2.02
N LEU A 81 -10.21 8.34 -2.32
CA LEU A 81 -9.33 7.17 -2.43
C LEU A 81 -8.25 7.36 -3.50
N ILE A 82 -8.62 7.89 -4.67
CA ILE A 82 -7.68 8.16 -5.76
C ILE A 82 -6.63 9.20 -5.34
N ARG A 83 -7.08 10.33 -4.77
CA ARG A 83 -6.17 11.39 -4.32
C ARG A 83 -5.20 10.88 -3.26
N LYS A 84 -5.71 10.13 -2.27
CA LYS A 84 -4.91 9.59 -1.17
C LYS A 84 -3.88 8.57 -1.66
N HIS A 85 -4.30 7.66 -2.53
CA HIS A 85 -3.41 6.68 -3.15
C HIS A 85 -2.27 7.35 -3.94
N ARG A 86 -2.60 8.33 -4.79
CA ARG A 86 -1.60 9.05 -5.59
C ARG A 86 -0.68 9.94 -4.76
N GLN A 87 -1.19 10.53 -3.68
CA GLN A 87 -0.38 11.25 -2.71
C GLN A 87 0.64 10.30 -2.06
N MET A 88 0.19 9.11 -1.62
CA MET A 88 1.07 8.10 -1.03
C MET A 88 2.17 7.66 -2.00
N ILE A 89 1.84 7.41 -3.28
CA ILE A 89 2.83 7.09 -4.32
C ILE A 89 3.87 8.20 -4.46
N TYR A 90 3.41 9.44 -4.57
CA TYR A 90 4.31 10.59 -4.69
C TYR A 90 5.25 10.72 -3.49
N GLU A 91 4.73 10.53 -2.27
CA GLU A 91 5.55 10.56 -1.05
C GLU A 91 6.57 9.43 -1.01
N MET A 92 6.17 8.21 -1.38
CA MET A 92 7.10 7.09 -1.49
C MET A 92 8.20 7.37 -2.51
N GLN A 93 7.87 7.90 -3.68
CA GLN A 93 8.88 8.14 -4.71
C GLN A 93 9.78 9.34 -4.41
N THR A 94 9.25 10.41 -3.80
CA THR A 94 10.02 11.64 -3.57
C THR A 94 10.75 11.68 -2.24
N LYS A 95 10.19 11.09 -1.18
CA LYS A 95 10.75 11.16 0.18
C LYS A 95 11.55 9.91 0.54
N PHE A 96 11.08 8.72 0.15
CA PHE A 96 11.76 7.47 0.52
C PHE A 96 12.95 7.13 -0.39
N LEU A 97 12.87 7.39 -1.71
CA LEU A 97 13.99 7.07 -2.61
C LEU A 97 15.16 8.08 -2.53
N ASN A 98 14.88 9.32 -2.14
CA ASN A 98 15.90 10.39 -2.06
C ASN A 98 16.59 10.49 -0.70
N SER A 99 16.20 9.68 0.27
CA SER A 99 16.77 9.74 1.61
C SER A 99 17.63 8.50 1.84
N ASN A 100 18.82 8.66 2.46
CA ASN A 100 19.75 7.57 2.83
C ASN A 100 19.19 6.62 3.91
N TYR A 101 17.87 6.49 3.99
CA TYR A 101 17.18 5.67 4.98
C TYR A 101 17.46 4.21 4.63
N SER A 102 18.31 3.56 5.43
CA SER A 102 18.31 2.11 5.61
C SER A 102 16.93 1.75 6.17
N THR A 103 15.98 1.54 5.27
CA THR A 103 14.63 1.10 5.60
C THR A 103 14.75 -0.27 6.24
N LEU A 104 14.36 -0.36 7.51
CA LEU A 104 14.12 -1.63 8.16
C LEU A 104 13.12 -2.38 7.28
N LEU A 105 13.58 -3.47 6.65
CA LEU A 105 12.74 -4.48 6.03
C LEU A 105 11.93 -5.16 7.14
N THR A 106 10.97 -4.45 7.73
CA THR A 106 9.97 -5.05 8.59
C THR A 106 9.00 -5.78 7.68
N SER A 107 9.34 -7.02 7.33
CA SER A 107 8.37 -7.93 6.72
C SER A 107 7.32 -8.23 7.78
N PHE A 108 6.23 -7.45 7.79
CA PHE A 108 5.11 -7.72 8.68
C PHE A 108 4.49 -9.06 8.28
N LYS A 109 4.60 -10.07 9.14
CA LYS A 109 3.88 -11.33 8.96
C LYS A 109 2.41 -11.09 9.26
N ALA A 110 1.55 -11.22 8.26
CA ALA A 110 0.11 -11.03 8.45
C ALA A 110 -0.45 -12.05 9.46
N PRO A 111 -1.43 -11.67 10.30
CA PRO A 111 -2.02 -12.55 11.32
C PRO A 111 -2.79 -13.71 10.69
N LYS A 112 -3.29 -13.51 9.47
CA LYS A 112 -3.92 -14.52 8.64
C LYS A 112 -3.15 -14.61 7.32
N THR A 113 -3.26 -15.75 6.66
CA THR A 113 -2.67 -15.96 5.34
C THR A 113 -3.78 -16.37 4.38
N GLN A 114 -3.93 -15.63 3.29
CA GLN A 114 -4.73 -16.09 2.17
C GLN A 114 -4.03 -17.24 1.48
N LYS A 115 -4.78 -18.26 1.06
CA LYS A 115 -4.30 -19.35 0.23
C LYS A 115 -5.27 -19.60 -0.92
N GLN A 116 -4.72 -20.07 -2.04
CA GLN A 116 -5.53 -20.58 -3.14
C GLN A 116 -6.47 -21.69 -2.64
N PRO A 117 -7.77 -21.67 -2.99
CA PRO A 117 -8.69 -22.76 -2.67
C PRO A 117 -8.35 -24.03 -3.46
N HIS A 118 -8.71 -25.19 -2.92
CA HIS A 118 -8.51 -26.49 -3.59
C HIS A 118 -9.35 -26.66 -4.87
N SER A 119 -10.45 -25.90 -5.03
CA SER A 119 -11.30 -25.93 -6.22
C SER A 119 -11.93 -24.57 -6.49
N MET A 120 -12.01 -24.21 -7.78
CA MET A 120 -12.66 -22.98 -8.26
C MET A 120 -14.19 -23.13 -8.35
N ALA A 121 -14.72 -24.35 -8.49
CA ALA A 121 -16.13 -24.60 -8.81
C ALA A 121 -17.12 -24.29 -7.67
N ILE A 122 -16.61 -23.96 -6.48
CA ILE A 122 -17.40 -23.79 -5.25
C ILE A 122 -17.40 -22.33 -4.76
N LEU A 123 -16.69 -21.43 -5.45
CA LEU A 123 -16.57 -20.04 -5.01
C LEU A 123 -17.83 -19.24 -5.35
N LYS A 124 -18.40 -18.57 -4.34
CA LYS A 124 -19.51 -17.64 -4.52
C LYS A 124 -18.98 -16.24 -4.79
N GLU A 125 -19.51 -15.57 -5.80
CA GLU A 125 -19.15 -14.19 -6.10
C GLU A 125 -19.46 -13.24 -4.92
N ILE A 126 -18.65 -12.20 -4.78
CA ILE A 126 -18.86 -11.09 -3.85
C ILE A 126 -18.46 -9.79 -4.52
N GLN A 127 -19.25 -8.74 -4.32
CA GLN A 127 -18.97 -7.37 -4.80
C GLN A 127 -18.25 -6.54 -3.73
N LEU A 128 -17.54 -5.48 -4.13
CA LEU A 128 -16.82 -4.63 -3.16
C LEU A 128 -17.76 -4.03 -2.11
N LYS A 129 -18.96 -3.61 -2.51
CA LYS A 129 -19.99 -3.05 -1.62
C LYS A 129 -20.52 -4.02 -0.56
N GLU A 130 -20.36 -5.33 -0.76
CA GLU A 130 -20.81 -6.38 0.17
C GLU A 130 -19.75 -6.71 1.23
N ILE A 131 -18.54 -6.15 1.11
CA ILE A 131 -17.41 -6.46 1.99
C ILE A 131 -17.39 -5.50 3.19
N ASP A 132 -17.29 -6.06 4.40
CA ASP A 132 -17.05 -5.29 5.62
C ASP A 132 -15.55 -4.99 5.77
N PHE A 133 -15.15 -3.80 5.32
CA PHE A 133 -13.78 -3.31 5.39
C PHE A 133 -13.28 -2.93 6.80
N THR A 134 -14.10 -3.07 7.83
CA THR A 134 -13.66 -2.89 9.23
C THR A 134 -13.01 -4.15 9.81
N ARG A 135 -13.15 -5.29 9.12
CA ARG A 135 -12.66 -6.59 9.58
C ARG A 135 -11.29 -6.92 9.01
N ASP A 136 -10.50 -7.65 9.78
CA ASP A 136 -9.27 -8.31 9.34
C ASP A 136 -9.60 -9.78 9.10
N GLU A 137 -9.97 -10.16 7.87
CA GLU A 137 -10.45 -11.51 7.56
C GLU A 137 -10.28 -11.98 6.12
N VAL A 138 -10.09 -13.30 5.96
CA VAL A 138 -10.09 -13.99 4.67
C VAL A 138 -11.50 -14.45 4.36
N LEU A 139 -12.10 -13.92 3.29
CA LEU A 139 -13.45 -14.26 2.86
C LEU A 139 -13.48 -15.62 2.14
N THR A 140 -13.39 -16.68 2.94
CA THR A 140 -13.26 -18.06 2.45
C THR A 140 -14.49 -18.49 1.64
N GLY A 141 -14.26 -19.19 0.52
CA GLY A 141 -15.32 -19.64 -0.37
C GLY A 141 -15.89 -18.53 -1.25
N ARG A 142 -15.20 -17.39 -1.34
CA ARG A 142 -15.61 -16.24 -2.16
C ARG A 142 -14.64 -15.97 -3.30
N VAL A 143 -15.16 -15.35 -4.36
CA VAL A 143 -14.36 -14.79 -5.44
C VAL A 143 -14.79 -13.35 -5.69
N LEU A 144 -13.80 -12.45 -5.75
CA LEU A 144 -14.01 -11.04 -6.05
C LEU A 144 -13.42 -10.74 -7.43
N THR A 145 -14.27 -10.35 -8.38
CA THR A 145 -13.83 -9.98 -9.74
C THR A 145 -13.79 -8.47 -9.86
N VAL A 146 -12.63 -7.95 -10.22
CA VAL A 146 -12.34 -6.51 -10.24
C VAL A 146 -11.45 -6.15 -11.42
N ARG A 147 -11.42 -4.87 -11.75
CA ARG A 147 -10.61 -4.27 -12.79
C ARG A 147 -9.53 -3.39 -12.17
N VAL A 148 -8.30 -3.49 -12.68
CA VAL A 148 -7.22 -2.58 -12.32
C VAL A 148 -7.55 -1.16 -12.78
N PHE A 149 -7.60 -0.21 -11.85
CA PHE A 149 -8.00 1.17 -12.11
C PHE A 149 -6.83 2.14 -12.21
N ASP A 150 -5.80 2.00 -11.37
CA ASP A 150 -4.60 2.87 -11.41
C ASP A 150 -3.34 2.04 -11.64
N LEU A 151 -2.25 2.70 -12.04
CA LEU A 151 -1.00 2.01 -12.38
C LEU A 151 -0.40 1.29 -11.17
N PRO A 152 0.16 0.07 -11.35
CA PRO A 152 0.82 -0.66 -10.27
C PRO A 152 2.00 0.14 -9.74
N SER A 153 2.02 0.33 -8.42
CA SER A 153 3.13 0.96 -7.70
C SER A 153 3.91 -0.09 -6.92
N PHE A 154 5.23 -0.08 -7.11
CA PHE A 154 6.13 -1.06 -6.50
C PHE A 154 6.57 -0.56 -5.13
N GLY A 155 5.99 -1.17 -4.08
CA GLY A 155 6.44 -1.00 -2.72
C GLY A 155 7.60 -1.93 -2.37
N PHE A 156 8.01 -1.91 -1.10
CA PHE A 156 9.13 -2.73 -0.63
C PHE A 156 8.84 -4.24 -0.67
N THR A 157 7.65 -4.64 -0.24
CA THR A 157 7.28 -6.07 -0.08
C THR A 157 6.06 -6.47 -0.90
N SER A 158 5.42 -5.51 -1.57
CA SER A 158 4.22 -5.71 -2.38
C SER A 158 4.15 -4.72 -3.53
N ILE A 159 3.41 -5.08 -4.55
CA ILE A 159 2.83 -4.09 -5.46
C ILE A 159 1.48 -3.65 -4.91
N PHE A 160 1.11 -2.39 -5.14
CA PHE A 160 -0.18 -1.88 -4.70
C PHE A 160 -0.75 -0.89 -5.71
N PHE A 161 -2.06 -0.90 -5.86
CA PHE A 161 -2.81 -0.08 -6.81
C PHE A 161 -4.29 -0.03 -6.44
N LEU A 162 -5.09 0.72 -7.21
CA LEU A 162 -6.53 0.79 -7.06
C LEU A 162 -7.24 -0.17 -8.01
N ILE A 163 -8.34 -0.75 -7.53
CA ILE A 163 -9.23 -1.63 -8.28
C ILE A 163 -10.67 -1.11 -8.20
N ASP A 164 -11.47 -1.36 -9.23
CA ASP A 164 -12.93 -1.15 -9.25
C ASP A 164 -13.69 -2.42 -9.67
N ASP A 165 -14.94 -2.56 -9.23
CA ASP A 165 -15.81 -3.69 -9.62
C ASP A 165 -16.70 -3.37 -10.84
N GLY A 166 -16.47 -2.22 -11.50
CA GLY A 166 -17.33 -1.72 -12.58
C GLY A 166 -18.60 -1.00 -12.11
N GLU A 167 -19.00 -1.10 -10.84
CA GLU A 167 -20.15 -0.39 -10.25
C GLU A 167 -19.75 0.92 -9.57
N ASN A 168 -18.59 1.47 -9.95
CA ASN A 168 -18.03 2.71 -9.39
C ASN A 168 -17.62 2.61 -7.90
N THR A 169 -17.55 1.40 -7.35
CA THR A 169 -16.93 1.12 -6.05
C THR A 169 -15.45 0.88 -6.25
N MET A 170 -14.61 1.43 -5.37
CA MET A 170 -13.16 1.29 -5.44
C MET A 170 -12.57 0.81 -4.14
N GLN A 171 -11.48 0.07 -4.26
CA GLN A 171 -10.65 -0.30 -3.12
C GLN A 171 -9.17 -0.37 -3.49
N ARG A 172 -8.32 -0.25 -2.48
CA ARG A 172 -6.88 -0.54 -2.61
C ARG A 172 -6.64 -2.04 -2.65
N LEU A 173 -5.77 -2.49 -3.54
CA LEU A 173 -5.24 -3.85 -3.60
C LEU A 173 -3.74 -3.83 -3.35
N SER A 174 -3.24 -4.76 -2.54
CA SER A 174 -1.81 -5.02 -2.37
C SER A 174 -1.50 -6.49 -2.60
N VAL A 175 -0.61 -6.79 -3.54
CA VAL A 175 -0.20 -8.17 -3.89
C VAL A 175 1.24 -8.40 -3.48
N TYR A 176 1.46 -9.44 -2.68
CA TYR A 176 2.76 -9.83 -2.14
C TYR A 176 3.32 -11.02 -2.92
N ASN A 177 4.62 -11.27 -2.77
CA ASN A 177 5.29 -12.47 -3.27
C ASN A 177 5.23 -12.68 -4.81
N LEU A 178 5.07 -11.62 -5.61
CA LEU A 178 5.06 -11.70 -7.08
C LEU A 178 6.45 -11.84 -7.73
N GLY A 179 7.53 -11.76 -6.96
CA GLY A 179 8.89 -11.75 -7.50
C GLY A 179 9.36 -10.34 -7.88
N LYS A 180 10.33 -10.26 -8.80
CA LYS A 180 11.04 -9.01 -9.18
C LYS A 180 10.94 -8.68 -10.67
N ASP A 181 10.12 -9.40 -11.42
CA ASP A 181 9.91 -9.12 -12.85
C ASP A 181 8.92 -7.96 -13.02
N TYR A 182 9.39 -6.75 -12.73
CA TYR A 182 8.54 -5.56 -12.66
C TYR A 182 7.93 -5.17 -14.02
N GLU A 183 8.59 -5.52 -15.12
CA GLU A 183 8.10 -5.27 -16.46
C GLU A 183 6.90 -6.17 -16.78
N GLN A 184 7.05 -7.49 -16.58
CA GLN A 184 5.95 -8.43 -16.75
C GLN A 184 4.78 -8.12 -15.80
N ILE A 185 5.08 -7.82 -14.54
CA ILE A 185 4.06 -7.43 -13.55
C ILE A 185 3.31 -6.18 -14.00
N SER A 186 4.01 -5.19 -14.57
CA SER A 186 3.35 -3.96 -15.06
C SER A 186 2.41 -4.24 -16.23
N GLU A 187 2.76 -5.20 -17.10
CA GLU A 187 1.92 -5.62 -18.22
C GLU A 187 0.71 -6.45 -17.75
N ASP A 188 0.93 -7.41 -16.85
CA ASP A 188 -0.12 -8.24 -16.26
C ASP A 188 -1.16 -7.39 -15.53
N PHE A 189 -0.70 -6.41 -14.73
CA PHE A 189 -1.55 -5.50 -13.96
C PHE A 189 -1.72 -4.13 -14.63
N LYS A 190 -1.74 -4.07 -15.96
CA LYS A 190 -2.03 -2.80 -16.64
C LYS A 190 -3.46 -2.33 -16.37
N MET A 191 -3.64 -1.01 -16.44
CA MET A 191 -4.94 -0.37 -16.25
C MET A 191 -5.98 -0.94 -17.22
N GLY A 192 -7.14 -1.35 -16.68
CA GLY A 192 -8.23 -1.96 -17.43
C GLY A 192 -8.22 -3.49 -17.47
N THR A 193 -7.18 -4.16 -16.96
CA THR A 193 -7.16 -5.62 -16.81
C THR A 193 -8.16 -6.08 -15.76
N TRP A 194 -8.95 -7.10 -16.10
CA TRP A 194 -9.85 -7.76 -15.16
C TRP A 194 -9.19 -8.98 -14.52
N ILE A 195 -9.20 -9.00 -13.19
CA ILE A 195 -8.67 -10.07 -12.35
C ILE A 195 -9.75 -10.59 -11.41
N SER A 196 -9.68 -11.87 -11.07
CA SER A 196 -10.50 -12.49 -10.03
C SER A 196 -9.61 -12.91 -8.88
N ILE A 197 -9.97 -12.51 -7.65
CA ILE A 197 -9.23 -12.79 -6.42
C ILE A 197 -10.02 -13.83 -5.63
N MET A 198 -9.46 -15.02 -5.48
CA MET A 198 -10.04 -16.10 -4.70
C MET A 198 -9.76 -15.91 -3.21
N ASN A 199 -10.76 -16.16 -2.36
CA ASN A 199 -10.68 -15.98 -0.92
C ASN A 199 -10.09 -14.61 -0.52
N PRO A 200 -10.63 -13.46 -1.01
CA PRO A 200 -10.00 -12.17 -0.81
C PRO A 200 -9.75 -11.88 0.67
N TYR A 201 -8.56 -11.39 1.01
CA TYR A 201 -8.20 -11.06 2.38
C TYR A 201 -8.36 -9.56 2.62
N VAL A 202 -9.34 -9.20 3.43
CA VAL A 202 -9.64 -7.82 3.83
C VAL A 202 -8.83 -7.47 5.06
N ARG A 203 -8.18 -6.29 5.05
CA ARG A 203 -7.34 -5.84 6.16
C ARG A 203 -7.20 -4.32 6.24
N GLN A 204 -6.97 -3.81 7.44
CA GLN A 204 -6.46 -2.44 7.65
C GLN A 204 -4.95 -2.40 7.45
N ALA A 205 -4.48 -1.55 6.54
CA ALA A 205 -3.06 -1.29 6.36
C ALA A 205 -2.50 -0.45 7.53
N MET A 206 -1.18 -0.22 7.53
CA MET A 206 -0.51 0.54 8.60
C MET A 206 -0.97 2.00 8.71
N ASP A 207 -1.48 2.56 7.63
CA ASP A 207 -2.07 3.91 7.60
C ASP A 207 -3.52 3.94 8.12
N GLY A 208 -4.02 2.83 8.65
CA GLY A 208 -5.37 2.66 9.18
C GLY A 208 -6.44 2.47 8.11
N GLU A 209 -6.08 2.57 6.84
CA GLU A 209 -7.02 2.48 5.72
C GLU A 209 -7.24 1.03 5.29
N ALA A 210 -8.46 0.73 4.85
CA ALA A 210 -8.78 -0.60 4.37
C ALA A 210 -8.05 -0.94 3.06
N MET A 211 -7.83 -2.24 2.83
CA MET A 211 -7.34 -2.78 1.57
C MET A 211 -7.72 -4.25 1.42
N ILE A 212 -7.69 -4.72 0.18
CA ILE A 212 -7.59 -6.13 -0.13
C ILE A 212 -6.11 -6.48 -0.20
N ARG A 213 -5.72 -7.50 0.54
CA ARG A 213 -4.38 -8.08 0.57
C ARG A 213 -4.41 -9.38 -0.21
N VAL A 214 -3.37 -9.63 -1.00
CA VAL A 214 -3.13 -10.92 -1.64
C VAL A 214 -1.77 -11.45 -1.22
N ASP A 215 -1.76 -12.56 -0.47
CA ASP A 215 -0.52 -13.19 -0.01
C ASP A 215 0.05 -14.21 -1.00
N ASP A 216 -0.84 -14.96 -1.67
CA ASP A 216 -0.48 -16.00 -2.63
C ASP A 216 -0.90 -15.53 -4.03
N PRO A 217 0.03 -15.12 -4.90
CA PRO A 217 -0.29 -14.71 -6.27
C PRO A 217 -1.12 -15.73 -7.06
N LYS A 218 -1.05 -17.02 -6.72
CA LYS A 218 -1.87 -18.06 -7.36
C LYS A 218 -3.35 -17.96 -7.01
N SER A 219 -3.72 -17.13 -6.02
CA SER A 219 -5.11 -16.79 -5.75
C SER A 219 -5.70 -15.80 -6.77
N ILE A 220 -4.88 -15.22 -7.65
CA ILE A 220 -5.29 -14.29 -8.70
C ILE A 220 -5.46 -15.07 -10.00
N VAL A 221 -6.61 -14.89 -10.64
CA VAL A 221 -6.89 -15.41 -11.98
C VAL A 221 -7.08 -14.24 -12.93
N PHE A 222 -6.27 -14.18 -13.98
CA PHE A 222 -6.46 -13.22 -15.05
C PHE A 222 -7.56 -13.72 -15.97
N SER A 223 -8.61 -12.91 -16.13
CA SER A 223 -9.76 -13.29 -16.95
C SER A 223 -9.48 -13.25 -18.46
N GLY A 224 -8.32 -12.71 -18.88
CA GLY A 224 -8.02 -12.37 -20.28
C GLY A 224 -8.83 -11.19 -20.83
N LYS A 225 -9.85 -10.73 -20.09
CA LYS A 225 -10.63 -9.54 -20.43
C LYS A 225 -9.81 -8.29 -20.11
N ILE A 226 -9.46 -7.54 -21.14
CA ILE A 226 -8.84 -6.22 -21.02
C ILE A 226 -9.87 -5.20 -21.51
N SER A 227 -10.22 -4.23 -20.67
CA SER A 227 -10.99 -3.08 -21.13
C SER A 227 -10.08 -2.19 -21.96
N GLU A 228 -10.34 -2.08 -23.27
CA GLU A 228 -9.58 -1.22 -24.17
C GLU A 228 -9.57 0.23 -23.63
N LYS A 229 -8.35 0.74 -23.40
CA LYS A 229 -8.04 2.12 -22.98
C LYS A 229 -9.07 2.72 -22.03
N VAL A 230 -9.02 2.35 -20.76
CA VAL A 230 -9.91 2.91 -19.73
C VAL A 230 -9.55 4.36 -19.43
N CYS A 231 -10.55 5.21 -19.24
CA CYS A 231 -10.37 6.61 -18.87
C CYS A 231 -9.94 6.71 -17.40
N SER A 232 -8.78 7.31 -17.14
CA SER A 232 -8.26 7.47 -15.78
C SER A 232 -9.11 8.38 -14.89
N TYR A 233 -10.02 9.18 -15.46
CA TYR A 233 -10.93 10.01 -14.67
C TYR A 233 -12.26 9.30 -14.37
N CYS A 234 -12.97 8.89 -15.43
CA CYS A 234 -14.37 8.45 -15.37
C CYS A 234 -14.58 6.94 -15.56
N SER A 235 -13.52 6.13 -15.67
CA SER A 235 -13.57 4.67 -15.81
C SER A 235 -14.25 4.12 -17.08
N LYS A 236 -14.69 4.98 -18.01
CA LYS A 236 -15.26 4.55 -19.30
C LYS A 236 -14.18 3.92 -20.19
N SER A 237 -14.54 2.86 -20.92
CA SER A 237 -13.68 2.23 -21.92
C SER A 237 -13.57 3.09 -23.19
N ASN A 238 -12.73 2.66 -24.13
CA ASN A 238 -12.57 3.25 -25.46
C ASN A 238 -12.07 4.69 -25.43
N SER A 239 -11.19 5.01 -24.48
CA SER A 239 -10.51 6.30 -24.40
C SER A 239 -9.60 6.50 -25.59
N LYS A 240 -9.68 7.68 -26.21
CA LYS A 240 -8.99 7.98 -27.48
C LYS A 240 -7.68 8.73 -27.27
N PHE A 241 -7.55 9.43 -26.15
CA PHE A 241 -6.42 10.31 -25.88
C PHE A 241 -5.55 9.73 -24.78
N SER A 242 -4.25 9.94 -24.86
CA SER A 242 -3.29 9.58 -23.81
C SER A 242 -2.68 10.83 -23.20
N CYS A 243 -2.27 10.75 -21.93
CA CYS A 243 -1.55 11.85 -21.29
C CYS A 243 -0.26 12.14 -22.07
N SER A 244 -0.13 13.33 -22.65
CA SER A 244 1.04 13.69 -23.46
C SER A 244 2.37 13.70 -22.69
N LYS A 245 2.34 13.74 -21.36
CA LYS A 245 3.53 13.74 -20.52
C LYS A 245 3.99 12.33 -20.14
N CYS A 246 3.11 11.48 -19.61
CA CYS A 246 3.50 10.14 -19.16
C CYS A 246 3.21 9.05 -20.19
N LEU A 247 2.23 9.23 -21.09
CA LEU A 247 1.73 8.25 -22.05
C LEU A 247 1.12 6.97 -21.44
N LYS A 248 1.13 6.82 -20.10
CA LYS A 248 0.67 5.61 -19.39
C LYS A 248 -0.83 5.56 -19.10
N VAL A 249 -1.50 6.71 -19.09
CA VAL A 249 -2.94 6.80 -18.82
C VAL A 249 -3.69 7.37 -20.02
N SER A 250 -4.96 6.99 -20.15
CA SER A 250 -5.84 7.41 -21.24
C SER A 250 -7.06 8.19 -20.72
N TYR A 251 -7.67 8.98 -21.61
CA TYR A 251 -8.81 9.85 -21.34
C TYR A 251 -9.83 9.80 -22.48
N CYS A 252 -11.11 9.95 -22.13
CA CYS A 252 -12.19 10.11 -23.11
C CYS A 252 -12.01 11.37 -23.95
N ASP A 253 -11.60 12.46 -23.29
CA ASP A 253 -11.48 13.81 -23.84
C ASP A 253 -10.53 14.67 -22.98
N LYS A 254 -10.32 15.91 -23.43
CA LYS A 254 -9.49 16.90 -22.74
C LYS A 254 -10.07 17.33 -21.39
N GLU A 255 -11.39 17.29 -21.21
CA GLU A 255 -12.04 17.66 -19.96
C GLU A 255 -11.71 16.65 -18.86
N CYS A 256 -11.83 15.35 -19.15
CA CYS A 256 -11.41 14.26 -18.26
C CYS A 256 -9.95 14.40 -17.85
N GLN A 257 -9.05 14.75 -18.78
CA GLN A 257 -7.65 14.99 -18.45
C GLN A 257 -7.47 16.16 -17.48
N ILE A 258 -8.15 17.29 -17.70
CA ILE A 258 -8.08 18.46 -16.81
C ILE A 258 -8.61 18.13 -15.42
N LYS A 259 -9.74 17.42 -15.34
CA LYS A 259 -10.34 17.01 -14.06
C LYS A 259 -9.47 16.00 -13.32
N ASP A 260 -8.91 15.00 -14.01
CA ASP A 260 -7.97 14.05 -13.42
C ASP A 260 -6.75 14.77 -12.80
N TRP A 261 -6.25 15.80 -13.50
CA TRP A 261 -5.12 16.60 -13.05
C TRP A 261 -5.43 17.44 -11.80
N LYS A 262 -6.61 18.08 -11.76
CA LYS A 262 -6.99 19.02 -10.69
C LYS A 262 -7.68 18.36 -9.52
N GLU A 263 -8.55 17.39 -9.79
CA GLU A 263 -9.45 16.79 -8.81
C GLU A 263 -8.93 15.42 -8.31
N GLN A 264 -8.20 14.68 -9.15
CA GLN A 264 -7.71 13.33 -8.82
C GLN A 264 -6.19 13.25 -8.71
N ASN A 265 -5.50 14.39 -8.63
CA ASN A 265 -4.06 14.48 -8.38
C ASN A 265 -3.16 13.74 -9.38
N HIS A 266 -3.55 13.58 -10.65
CA HIS A 266 -2.67 12.92 -11.64
C HIS A 266 -1.28 13.56 -11.73
N LYS A 267 -1.17 14.87 -11.52
CA LYS A 267 0.11 15.60 -11.50
C LYS A 267 1.16 14.94 -10.61
N LEU A 268 0.74 14.37 -9.47
CA LEU A 268 1.61 13.74 -8.48
C LEU A 268 2.21 12.43 -8.95
N VAL A 269 1.52 11.72 -9.86
CA VAL A 269 1.94 10.42 -10.39
C VAL A 269 2.29 10.46 -11.88
N CYS A 270 2.36 11.67 -12.44
CA CYS A 270 2.65 11.89 -13.86
C CYS A 270 4.17 11.98 -14.10
N PHE A 271 4.81 10.81 -14.14
CA PHE A 271 6.24 10.67 -14.44
C PHE A 271 6.46 10.46 -15.94
N LYS A 272 7.54 11.02 -16.50
CA LYS A 272 7.90 10.77 -17.91
C LYS A 272 8.21 9.29 -18.07
N SER A 273 7.71 8.71 -19.16
CA SER A 273 8.17 7.39 -19.63
C SER A 273 9.53 7.51 -20.29
#